data_AF-A0A7W0D3T0-F1
#
_entry.id   AF-A0A7W0D3T0-F1
#
_cell.length_a   1.000
_cell.length_b   1.000
_cell.length_c   1.000
_cell.angle_alpha   90.00
_cell.angle_beta   90.00
_cell.angle_gamma   90.00
#
_symmetry.space_group_name_H-M   'P 1'
#
loop_
_entity.id
_entity.type
_entity.pdbx_description
1 polymer ?
#
loop_
_entity_poly.entity_id
_entity_poly.type
_entity_poly.pdbx_seq_one_letter_code
_entity_poly.pdbx_strand_id
1 'polypeptide(L)'
;MIDKISYSPINIMSSVQPKDNSGEGAADLGKQFGSFLNEAMTNLNAQQQQVDQLNQSFIKGELSDVHQLTIASEKASLGLELTVQVRNKVLEAYQEMMRMQL
;
A
#
# COMPACT_ATOMS: atom_id res chain seq x y z
N MET A 1 -35.26 -33.36 3.18
CA MET A 1 -34.79 -32.25 4.03
C MET A 1 -33.30 -32.08 3.74
N ILE A 2 -32.93 -31.08 2.95
CA ILE A 2 -31.53 -30.81 2.55
C ILE A 2 -31.32 -29.33 2.80
N ASP A 3 -30.37 -29.02 3.67
CA ASP A 3 -30.07 -27.67 4.15
C ASP A 3 -29.58 -26.80 3.01
N LYS A 4 -30.17 -25.60 2.87
CA LYS A 4 -29.79 -24.63 1.84
C LYS A 4 -28.49 -23.99 2.26
N ILE A 5 -27.40 -24.36 1.58
CA ILE A 5 -26.12 -23.68 1.68
C ILE A 5 -26.34 -22.21 1.29
N SER A 6 -26.36 -21.35 2.30
CA SER A 6 -26.49 -19.90 2.16
C SER A 6 -25.16 -19.35 1.68
N TYR A 7 -25.04 -19.12 0.37
CA TYR A 7 -23.95 -18.33 -0.19
C TYR A 7 -24.24 -16.86 0.08
N SER A 8 -23.64 -16.30 1.13
CA SER A 8 -23.58 -14.85 1.27
C SER A 8 -22.61 -14.31 0.20
N PRO A 9 -23.03 -13.40 -0.68
CA PRO A 9 -22.12 -12.77 -1.62
C PRO A 9 -21.09 -11.96 -0.85
N ILE A 10 -19.81 -12.15 -1.19
CA ILE A 10 -18.72 -11.30 -0.73
C ILE A 10 -19.01 -9.89 -1.23
N ASN A 11 -19.39 -9.01 -0.30
CA ASN A 11 -19.64 -7.61 -0.54
C ASN A 11 -18.30 -6.87 -0.63
N ILE A 12 -17.62 -7.04 -1.77
CA ILE A 12 -16.50 -6.19 -2.14
C ILE A 12 -17.07 -4.89 -2.72
N MET A 13 -16.70 -3.77 -2.10
CA MET A 13 -17.06 -2.39 -2.45
C MET A 13 -18.40 -1.90 -1.91
N SER A 14 -18.50 -1.78 -0.58
CA SER A 14 -19.38 -0.78 0.02
C SER A 14 -18.62 0.53 0.20
N SER A 15 -19.04 1.51 -0.62
CA SER A 15 -18.92 2.95 -0.41
C SER A 15 -17.52 3.52 -0.12
N VAL A 16 -16.73 3.77 -1.18
CA VAL A 16 -16.02 5.06 -1.25
C VAL A 16 -17.05 6.07 -1.78
N GLN A 17 -17.85 6.58 -0.85
CA GLN A 17 -18.67 7.75 -1.10
C GLN A 17 -17.71 8.94 -1.18
N PRO A 18 -17.63 9.68 -2.30
CA PRO A 18 -16.94 10.96 -2.29
C PRO A 18 -17.77 11.88 -1.41
N LYS A 19 -17.34 12.04 -0.16
CA LYS A 19 -17.91 13.02 0.75
C LYS A 19 -17.50 14.37 0.19
N ASP A 20 -18.47 15.07 -0.37
CA ASP A 20 -18.38 16.48 -0.76
C ASP A 20 -18.13 17.31 0.52
N ASN A 21 -16.86 17.38 0.91
CA ASN A 21 -16.36 18.37 1.85
C ASN A 21 -15.85 19.55 1.01
N SER A 22 -16.78 20.30 0.44
CA SER A 22 -16.55 21.66 -0.05
C SER A 22 -15.95 22.51 1.08
N GLY A 23 -14.61 22.56 1.19
CA GLY A 23 -13.93 23.43 2.16
C GLY A 23 -12.56 23.01 2.69
N GLU A 24 -12.03 21.83 2.38
CA GLU A 24 -10.73 21.39 2.91
C GLU A 24 -9.60 21.65 1.89
N GLY A 25 -8.94 22.80 2.05
CA GLY A 25 -7.81 23.22 1.21
C GLY A 25 -6.63 22.24 1.21
N ALA A 26 -5.67 22.48 0.31
CA ALA A 26 -4.49 21.64 0.05
C ALA A 26 -3.73 21.10 1.29
N ALA A 27 -3.91 21.74 2.45
CA ALA A 27 -3.38 21.32 3.74
C ALA A 27 -3.99 20.02 4.30
N ASP A 28 -5.28 19.73 4.08
CA ASP A 28 -5.90 18.48 4.58
C ASP A 28 -5.49 17.27 3.73
N LEU A 29 -5.44 17.46 2.41
CA LEU A 29 -4.94 16.46 1.47
C LEU A 29 -3.46 16.09 1.76
N GLY A 30 -2.64 17.08 2.13
CA GLY A 30 -1.27 16.86 2.58
C GLY A 30 -1.15 16.04 3.86
N LYS A 31 -2.08 16.20 4.82
CA LYS A 31 -2.14 15.39 6.04
C LYS A 31 -2.58 13.96 5.76
N GLN A 32 -3.60 13.77 4.93
CA GLN A 32 -4.06 12.44 4.52
C GLN A 32 -2.96 11.67 3.78
N PHE A 33 -2.22 12.33 2.87
CA PHE A 33 -1.04 11.73 2.24
C PHE A 33 0.07 11.41 3.24
N GLY A 34 0.38 12.34 4.16
CA GLY A 34 1.37 12.10 5.20
C GLY A 34 1.06 10.83 5.99
N SER A 35 -0.22 10.60 6.32
CA SER A 35 -0.68 9.37 6.97
C SER A 35 -0.50 8.14 6.07
N PHE A 36 -0.92 8.21 4.80
CA PHE A 36 -0.79 7.11 3.84
C PHE A 36 0.68 6.72 3.59
N LEU A 37 1.57 7.71 3.44
CA LEU A 37 3.00 7.46 3.26
C LEU A 37 3.61 6.80 4.51
N ASN A 38 3.18 7.21 5.70
CA ASN A 38 3.63 6.61 6.95
C ASN A 38 3.20 5.13 7.04
N GLU A 39 1.97 4.83 6.64
CA GLU A 39 1.44 3.47 6.58
C GLU A 39 2.17 2.62 5.54
N ALA A 40 2.42 3.16 4.34
CA ALA A 40 3.19 2.49 3.29
C ALA A 40 4.62 2.20 3.72
N MET A 41 5.30 3.15 4.38
CA MET A 41 6.64 2.95 4.96
C MET A 41 6.64 1.88 6.06
N THR A 42 5.61 1.87 6.91
CA THR A 42 5.44 0.84 7.94
C THR A 42 5.25 -0.54 7.31
N ASN A 43 4.46 -0.63 6.23
CA ASN A 43 4.24 -1.87 5.49
C ASN A 43 5.53 -2.37 4.81
N LEU A 44 6.30 -1.48 4.20
CA LEU A 44 7.59 -1.80 3.60
C LEU A 44 8.57 -2.32 4.65
N ASN A 45 8.62 -1.69 5.83
CA ASN A 45 9.45 -2.15 6.94
C ASN A 45 9.04 -3.56 7.43
N ALA A 46 7.73 -3.82 7.51
CA ALA A 46 7.22 -5.15 7.84
C ALA A 46 7.60 -6.20 6.78
N GLN A 47 7.51 -5.86 5.49
CA GLN A 47 7.97 -6.73 4.40
C GLN A 47 9.49 -6.98 4.47
N GLN A 48 10.30 -5.97 4.79
CA GLN A 48 11.74 -6.13 4.97
C GLN A 48 12.07 -7.09 6.12
N GLN A 49 11.41 -6.95 7.27
CA GLN A 49 11.58 -7.87 8.40
C GLN A 49 11.19 -9.31 8.06
N GLN A 50 10.14 -9.49 7.26
CA GLN A 50 9.72 -10.80 6.79
C GLN A 50 10.79 -11.42 5.88
N VAL A 51 11.39 -10.63 4.99
CA VAL A 51 12.52 -11.06 4.14
C VAL A 51 13.73 -11.44 4.99
N ASP A 52 14.05 -10.68 6.05
CA ASP A 52 15.17 -10.98 6.94
C ASP A 52 14.95 -12.29 7.73
N GLN A 53 13.71 -12.56 8.15
CA GLN A 53 13.34 -13.84 8.77
C GLN A 53 13.47 -15.00 7.78
N LEU A 54 12.98 -14.84 6.55
CA LEU A 54 13.14 -15.84 5.49
C LEU A 54 14.62 -16.09 5.16
N ASN A 55 15.44 -15.05 5.10
CA ASN A 55 16.89 -15.16 4.91
C ASN A 55 17.56 -15.91 6.06
N GLN A 56 17.21 -15.64 7.32
CA GLN A 56 17.75 -16.39 8.45
C GLN A 56 17.38 -17.88 8.39
N SER A 57 16.13 -18.20 8.04
CA SER A 57 15.68 -19.59 7.92
C SER A 57 16.28 -20.30 6.70
N PHE A 58 16.59 -19.56 5.62
CA PHE A 58 17.35 -20.03 4.47
C PHE A 58 18.80 -20.36 4.84
N ILE A 59 19.51 -19.45 5.54
CA ILE A 59 20.90 -19.66 5.99
C ILE A 59 21.01 -20.82 6.98
N LYS A 60 19.98 -21.04 7.81
CA LYS A 60 19.88 -22.19 8.73
C LYS A 60 19.64 -23.54 8.03
N GLY A 61 19.42 -23.55 6.71
CA GLY A 61 19.24 -24.77 5.93
C GLY A 61 17.84 -25.39 6.00
N GLU A 62 16.85 -24.69 6.58
CA GLU A 62 15.47 -25.19 6.75
C GLU A 62 14.53 -24.79 5.60
N LEU A 63 14.98 -23.99 4.63
CA LEU A 63 14.19 -23.56 3.48
C LEU A 63 14.91 -23.79 2.15
N SER A 64 14.38 -24.75 1.39
CA SER A 64 14.83 -25.15 0.04
C SER A 64 14.27 -24.26 -1.07
N ASP A 65 13.95 -22.99 -0.80
CA ASP A 65 13.07 -22.21 -1.68
C ASP A 65 13.67 -20.85 -2.08
N VAL A 66 14.78 -20.92 -2.84
CA VAL A 66 15.41 -19.76 -3.52
C VAL A 66 14.38 -18.94 -4.29
N HIS A 67 13.31 -19.56 -4.80
CA HIS A 67 12.24 -18.87 -5.51
C HIS A 67 11.47 -17.89 -4.62
N GLN A 68 11.23 -18.19 -3.34
CA GLN A 68 10.57 -17.23 -2.45
C GLN A 68 11.43 -15.99 -2.20
N LEU A 69 12.75 -16.13 -2.09
CA LEU A 69 13.66 -15.00 -1.94
C LEU A 69 13.68 -14.12 -3.20
N THR A 70 13.76 -14.72 -4.39
CA THR A 70 13.71 -13.95 -5.65
C THR A 70 12.37 -13.24 -5.81
N ILE A 71 11.24 -13.93 -5.58
CA ILE A 71 9.90 -13.31 -5.67
C ILE A 71 9.75 -12.16 -4.68
N ALA A 72 10.21 -12.34 -3.44
CA ALA A 72 10.16 -11.29 -2.43
C ALA A 72 11.03 -10.08 -2.82
N SER A 73 12.21 -10.32 -3.40
CA SER A 73 13.12 -9.27 -3.88
C SER A 73 12.54 -8.49 -5.06
N GLU A 74 11.92 -9.19 -6.02
CA GLU A 74 11.22 -8.58 -7.16
C GLU A 74 10.05 -7.70 -6.67
N LYS A 75 9.27 -8.23 -5.72
CA LYS A 75 8.11 -7.53 -5.13
C LYS A 75 8.54 -6.28 -4.35
N ALA A 76 9.64 -6.36 -3.60
CA ALA A 76 10.20 -5.21 -2.89
C ALA A 76 10.68 -4.13 -3.88
N SER A 77 11.35 -4.53 -4.96
CA SER A 77 11.84 -3.59 -5.99
C SER A 77 10.69 -2.88 -6.71
N LEU A 78 9.68 -3.64 -7.16
CA LEU A 78 8.46 -3.08 -7.77
C LEU A 78 7.70 -2.16 -6.81
N GLY A 79 7.58 -2.56 -5.54
CA GLY A 79 6.93 -1.76 -4.51
C GLY A 79 7.65 -0.43 -4.25
N LEU A 80 8.98 -0.44 -4.24
CA LEU A 80 9.79 0.75 -4.10
C LEU A 80 9.61 1.70 -5.30
N GLU A 81 9.65 1.17 -6.51
CA GLU A 81 9.44 1.97 -7.73
C GLU A 81 8.06 2.64 -7.73
N LEU A 82 7.00 1.86 -7.42
CA LEU A 82 5.66 2.38 -7.29
C LEU A 82 5.58 3.48 -6.22
N THR A 83 6.25 3.31 -5.08
CA THR A 83 6.28 4.31 -4.01
C THR A 83 6.92 5.62 -4.49
N VAL A 84 7.99 5.55 -5.28
CA VAL A 84 8.62 6.74 -5.87
C VAL A 84 7.68 7.45 -6.85
N GLN A 85 6.98 6.70 -7.70
CA GLN A 85 6.01 7.26 -8.64
C GLN A 85 4.84 7.94 -7.92
N VAL A 86 4.29 7.29 -6.88
CA VAL A 86 3.23 7.86 -6.05
C VAL A 86 3.71 9.13 -5.35
N ARG A 87 4.91 9.13 -4.77
CA ARG A 87 5.51 10.32 -4.16
C ARG A 87 5.57 11.49 -5.16
N ASN A 88 6.08 11.24 -6.36
CA ASN A 88 6.21 12.28 -7.39
C ASN A 88 4.84 12.83 -7.80
N LYS A 89 3.86 11.94 -8.04
CA LYS A 89 2.50 12.34 -8.45
C LYS A 89 1.79 13.18 -7.39
N VAL A 90 2.04 12.88 -6.12
CA VAL A 90 1.46 13.66 -5.02
C VAL A 90 2.11 15.03 -4.88
N LEU A 91 3.43 15.15 -5.09
CA LEU A 91 4.10 16.45 -5.11
C LEU A 91 3.59 17.32 -6.27
N GLU A 92 3.38 16.74 -7.45
CA GLU A 92 2.76 17.41 -8.59
C GLU A 92 1.34 17.89 -8.26
N ALA A 93 0.50 17.02 -7.67
CA ALA A 93 -0.85 17.37 -7.29
C ALA A 93 -0.90 18.50 -6.24
N TYR A 94 0.01 18.48 -5.26
CA TYR A 94 0.16 19.57 -4.29
C TYR A 94 0.55 20.89 -4.95
N GLN A 95 1.53 20.87 -5.86
CA GLN A 95 1.95 22.06 -6.61
C GLN A 95 0.85 22.61 -7.50
N GLU A 96 0.08 21.75 -8.16
CA GLU A 96 -1.01 22.16 -9.06
C GLU A 96 -2.19 22.78 -8.29
N MET A 97 -2.57 22.21 -7.14
CA MET A 97 -3.59 22.80 -6.27
C MET A 97 -3.18 24.21 -5.80
N MET A 98 -1.91 24.42 -5.46
CA MET A 98 -1.38 25.74 -5.08
C MET A 98 -1.40 26.74 -6.26
N ARG A 99 -1.18 26.28 -7.51
CA ARG A 99 -1.29 27.11 -8.71
C ARG A 99 -2.72 27.50 -9.06
N MET A 100 -3.71 26.65 -8.74
CA MET A 100 -5.13 26.96 -8.98
C MET A 100 -5.71 28.00 -8.00
N GLN A 101 -5.11 28.19 -6.83
CA GLN A 101 -5.58 29.13 -5.80
C GLN A 101 -4.94 30.54 -5.86
N LEU A 102 -3.97 30.77 -6.75
CA LEU A 102 -3.38 32.10 -7.00
C LEU A 102 -4.13 32.87 -8.11
#